data_AF-A0A087UKI2-F1
#
_entry.id   AF-A0A087UKI2-F1
#
_cell.length_a   1.000
_cell.length_b   1.000
_cell.length_c   1.000
_cell.angle_alpha   90.00
_cell.angle_beta   90.00
_cell.angle_gamma   90.00
#
_symmetry.space_group_name_H-M   'P 1'
#
loop_
_entity.id
_entity.type
_entity.pdbx_description
1 polymer ?
#
loop_
_entity_poly.entity_id
_entity_poly.type
_entity_poly.pdbx_seq_one_letter_code
_entity_poly.pdbx_strand_id
1 'polypeptide(L)'
;MPPRKKARQVADIMLPVKSTELAKILEAGIDYPLTINVNFSGLHASEFKLGDFAVTIQGTLYDLVCEDPIYLYFRRFSLFCMLVWNEYDDNLVLREKFAYATCDVPREVLLNLLDEKAFCIVLNPANVQLASSTLILEVYLTDNVFLSLKSPSEILFSRSVKNVNGAVKHFKNVEYVDLEDRLCPKQSMLKILDNIQNSFDPKNELQIFSQYLIPRLRHYQSQAVHWMLRQEEVRVHTKNHPLYTQLELKENTKIYYQKYGGFFVKEEYTAGKPLGGILADEMG
;
A
#
# COMPACT_ATOMS: atom_id res chain seq x y z
N MET A 1 -29.01 8.48 31.27
CA MET A 1 -27.59 8.12 31.44
C MET A 1 -26.99 7.91 30.07
N PRO A 2 -25.89 8.59 29.68
CA PRO A 2 -25.25 8.33 28.40
C PRO A 2 -24.46 7.01 28.48
N PRO A 3 -24.24 6.31 27.35
CA PRO A 3 -23.56 5.03 27.36
C PRO A 3 -22.08 5.23 27.67
N ARG A 4 -21.60 4.53 28.72
CA ARG A 4 -20.18 4.46 29.09
C ARG A 4 -19.37 3.98 27.87
N LYS A 5 -18.45 4.83 27.40
CA LYS A 5 -17.40 4.44 26.45
C LYS A 5 -16.66 3.24 27.04
N LYS A 6 -16.77 2.06 26.41
CA LYS A 6 -15.91 0.91 26.73
C LYS A 6 -14.48 1.34 26.42
N ALA A 7 -13.64 1.42 27.46
CA ALA A 7 -12.21 1.58 27.29
C ALA A 7 -11.70 0.46 26.37
N ARG A 8 -11.03 0.84 25.29
CA ARG A 8 -10.25 -0.07 24.45
C ARG A 8 -9.20 -0.69 25.37
N GLN A 9 -9.35 -1.97 25.72
CA GLN A 9 -8.21 -2.77 26.17
C GLN A 9 -7.21 -2.74 25.02
N VAL A 10 -6.10 -2.05 25.25
CA VAL A 10 -4.89 -2.20 24.45
C VAL A 10 -4.53 -3.67 24.64
N ALA A 11 -4.65 -4.46 23.57
CA ALA A 11 -4.17 -5.83 23.59
C ALA A 11 -2.70 -5.78 24.01
N ASP A 12 -2.37 -6.53 25.06
CA ASP A 12 -0.98 -6.79 25.41
C ASP A 12 -0.32 -7.40 24.17
N ILE A 13 0.44 -6.57 23.47
CA ILE A 13 1.41 -7.04 22.48
C ILE A 13 2.37 -7.90 23.29
N MET A 14 2.34 -9.21 23.07
CA MET A 14 3.30 -10.13 23.69
C MET A 14 4.69 -9.66 23.28
N LEU A 15 5.35 -8.91 24.18
CA LEU A 15 6.76 -8.63 24.06
C LEU A 15 7.48 -9.99 24.14
N PRO A 16 8.42 -10.30 23.23
CA PRO A 16 9.22 -11.51 23.34
C PRO A 16 9.93 -11.51 24.70
N VAL A 17 10.06 -12.71 25.25
CA VAL A 17 10.50 -13.03 26.61
C VAL A 17 11.69 -12.17 27.02
N LYS A 18 11.49 -11.29 28.01
CA LYS A 18 12.50 -10.34 28.48
C LYS A 18 13.66 -11.06 29.17
N SER A 19 14.90 -10.90 28.73
CA SER A 19 16.03 -11.05 29.66
C SER A 19 15.99 -9.95 30.74
N THR A 20 16.64 -10.22 31.87
CA THR A 20 16.72 -9.31 33.01
C THR A 20 17.48 -8.01 32.73
N GLU A 21 18.30 -7.94 31.67
CA GLU A 21 19.02 -6.73 31.26
C GLU A 21 18.18 -5.86 30.30
N LEU A 22 17.52 -6.46 29.31
CA LEU A 22 16.56 -5.74 28.45
C LEU A 22 15.36 -5.25 29.25
N ALA A 23 14.88 -6.02 30.23
CA ALA A 23 13.86 -5.56 31.17
C ALA A 23 14.31 -4.29 31.90
N LYS A 24 15.55 -4.22 32.39
CA LYS A 24 16.09 -3.03 33.06
C LYS A 24 16.22 -1.82 32.13
N ILE A 25 16.63 -2.01 30.88
CA ILE A 25 16.72 -0.93 29.88
C ILE A 25 15.33 -0.40 29.50
N LEU A 26 14.36 -1.30 29.34
CA LEU A 26 12.96 -0.96 29.05
C LEU A 26 12.25 -0.36 30.28
N GLU A 27 12.61 -0.79 31.50
CA GLU A 27 12.06 -0.30 32.77
C GLU A 27 12.73 1.00 33.27
N ALA A 28 13.92 1.36 32.77
CA ALA A 28 14.63 2.60 33.09
C ALA A 28 13.94 3.89 32.57
N GLY A 29 12.67 3.83 32.18
CA GLY A 29 11.85 4.98 31.78
C GLY A 29 12.01 5.41 30.33
N ILE A 30 12.65 4.58 29.48
CA ILE A 30 12.80 4.86 28.05
C ILE A 30 11.63 4.22 27.29
N ASP A 31 10.71 5.05 26.84
CA ASP A 31 9.48 4.63 26.14
C ASP A 31 9.81 4.15 24.71
N TYR A 32 9.81 2.83 24.50
CA TYR A 32 9.92 2.16 23.19
C TYR A 32 8.55 1.58 22.78
N PRO A 33 7.61 2.41 22.31
CA PRO A 33 6.24 1.96 22.03
C PRO A 33 6.12 1.15 20.73
N LEU A 34 7.18 1.02 19.95
CA LEU A 34 7.16 0.44 18.61
C LEU A 34 8.16 -0.72 18.52
N THR A 35 7.65 -1.91 18.25
CA THR A 35 8.45 -3.11 18.02
C THR A 35 8.14 -3.64 16.63
N ILE A 36 9.17 -3.78 15.80
CA ILE A 36 9.07 -4.38 14.48
C ILE A 36 9.84 -5.71 14.50
N ASN A 37 9.16 -6.79 14.12
CA ASN A 37 9.76 -8.11 13.94
C ASN A 37 10.37 -8.20 12.53
N VAL A 38 11.63 -8.59 12.47
CA VAL A 38 12.38 -8.80 11.23
C VAL A 38 12.67 -10.30 11.10
N ASN A 39 12.05 -10.91 10.10
CA ASN A 39 12.20 -12.31 9.77
C ASN A 39 13.45 -12.53 8.90
N PHE A 40 13.94 -13.76 8.86
CA PHE A 40 15.02 -14.15 7.94
C PHE A 40 14.46 -14.77 6.66
N SER A 41 15.16 -14.54 5.55
CA SER A 41 14.73 -14.88 4.19
C SER A 41 14.42 -16.36 3.97
N GLY A 42 14.81 -17.25 4.88
CA GLY A 42 14.52 -18.69 4.79
C GLY A 42 13.06 -19.07 5.05
N LEU A 43 12.25 -18.21 5.70
CA LEU A 43 10.92 -18.61 6.20
C LEU A 43 9.72 -18.09 5.40
N HIS A 44 9.85 -16.96 4.69
CA HIS A 44 8.74 -16.37 3.93
C HIS A 44 9.23 -15.64 2.68
N ALA A 45 9.46 -16.40 1.60
CA ALA A 45 9.59 -15.83 0.26
C ALA A 45 8.20 -15.45 -0.26
N SER A 46 7.63 -14.37 0.25
CA SER A 46 6.51 -13.73 -0.46
C SER A 46 7.05 -13.16 -1.76
N GLU A 47 6.40 -13.43 -2.89
CA GLU A 47 6.79 -12.86 -4.19
C GLU A 47 6.60 -11.34 -4.25
N PHE A 48 5.85 -10.78 -3.29
CA PHE A 48 5.36 -9.40 -3.34
C PHE A 48 6.26 -8.40 -2.60
N LYS A 49 7.51 -8.22 -3.04
CA LYS A 49 8.41 -7.17 -2.48
C LYS A 49 7.88 -5.77 -2.79
N LEU A 50 7.49 -5.02 -1.77
CA LEU A 50 7.06 -3.64 -1.89
C LEU A 50 8.23 -2.67 -2.02
N GLY A 51 9.29 -2.86 -1.24
CA GLY A 51 10.46 -1.98 -1.23
C GLY A 51 11.54 -2.46 -0.27
N ASP A 52 12.55 -1.62 -0.10
CA ASP A 52 13.65 -1.82 0.84
C ASP A 52 13.94 -0.53 1.59
N PHE A 53 14.56 -0.69 2.76
CA PHE A 53 15.03 0.43 3.55
C PHE A 53 16.27 0.07 4.37
N ALA A 54 17.10 1.06 4.66
CA ALA A 54 18.38 0.86 5.33
C ALA A 54 18.30 1.15 6.84
N VAL A 55 18.94 0.29 7.61
CA VAL A 55 19.16 0.45 9.05
C VAL A 55 20.66 0.54 9.28
N THR A 56 21.14 1.72 9.67
CA THR A 56 22.56 1.97 9.95
C THR A 56 22.83 1.80 11.44
N ILE A 57 23.73 0.90 11.80
CA ILE A 57 24.06 0.60 13.20
C ILE A 57 25.21 1.49 13.68
N GLN A 58 25.06 2.05 14.88
CA GLN A 58 26.08 2.80 15.58
C GLN A 58 27.06 1.82 16.26
N GLY A 59 28.03 1.34 15.48
CA GLY A 59 29.06 0.40 15.96
C GLY A 59 29.50 -0.55 14.86
N THR A 60 30.25 -1.57 15.24
CA THR A 60 30.77 -2.60 14.33
C THR A 60 29.97 -3.88 14.50
N LEU A 61 29.35 -4.34 13.41
CA LEU A 61 28.75 -5.66 13.28
C LEU A 61 29.87 -6.68 13.06
N TYR A 62 30.23 -7.46 14.07
CA TYR A 62 31.25 -8.48 13.88
C TYR A 62 30.67 -9.84 13.47
N ASP A 63 29.57 -10.30 14.05
CA ASP A 63 29.08 -11.66 13.77
C ASP A 63 27.55 -11.77 13.94
N LEU A 64 26.78 -11.13 13.06
CA LEU A 64 25.33 -11.32 13.06
C LEU A 64 25.01 -12.73 12.53
N VAL A 65 24.86 -13.70 13.43
CA VAL A 65 24.45 -15.06 13.09
C VAL A 65 22.93 -15.10 12.94
N CYS A 66 22.51 -15.09 11.67
CA CYS A 66 21.17 -14.82 11.18
C CYS A 66 20.15 -15.99 11.30
N GLU A 67 20.09 -16.68 12.44
CA GLU A 67 19.15 -17.81 12.62
C GLU A 67 17.90 -17.44 13.45
N ASP A 68 18.01 -16.47 14.35
CA ASP A 68 16.94 -16.07 15.28
C ASP A 68 16.35 -14.69 14.95
N PRO A 69 15.04 -14.47 15.16
CA PRO A 69 14.34 -13.24 14.79
C PRO A 69 14.99 -11.98 15.38
N ILE A 70 15.08 -10.95 14.55
CA ILE A 70 15.60 -9.64 14.93
C ILE A 70 14.44 -8.74 15.30
N TYR A 71 14.62 -7.94 16.36
CA TYR A 71 13.65 -6.94 16.77
C TYR A 71 14.22 -5.53 16.67
N LEU A 72 13.43 -4.63 16.11
CA LEU A 72 13.72 -3.19 16.10
C LEU A 72 12.77 -2.47 17.06
N TYR A 73 13.34 -1.86 18.10
CA TYR A 73 12.61 -1.07 19.08
C TYR A 73 12.79 0.43 18.82
N PHE A 74 11.73 1.17 18.56
CA PHE A 74 11.83 2.61 18.31
C PHE A 74 11.35 3.43 19.49
N ARG A 75 12.09 4.50 19.81
CA ARG A 75 11.66 5.51 20.76
C ARG A 75 10.50 6.33 20.18
N ARG A 76 9.63 6.83 21.07
CA ARG A 76 8.36 7.50 20.71
C ARG A 76 8.45 8.62 19.66
N PHE A 77 9.58 9.34 19.57
CA PHE A 77 9.75 10.51 18.68
C PHE A 77 11.05 10.48 17.85
N SER A 78 11.58 9.30 17.56
CA SER A 78 12.97 9.16 17.13
C SER A 78 13.10 8.20 15.94
N LEU A 79 13.97 8.54 14.98
CA LEU A 79 14.46 7.62 13.95
C LEU A 79 15.54 6.67 14.48
N PHE A 80 16.08 6.97 15.67
CA PHE A 80 16.93 6.04 16.41
C PHE A 80 16.09 4.89 16.95
N CYS A 81 16.53 3.67 16.64
CA CYS A 81 16.02 2.42 17.13
C CYS A 81 17.11 1.64 17.87
N MET A 82 16.68 0.65 18.64
CA MET A 82 17.53 -0.34 19.25
C MET A 82 17.27 -1.65 18.50
N LEU A 83 18.31 -2.16 17.85
CA LEU A 83 18.34 -3.48 17.25
C LEU A 83 18.63 -4.49 18.35
N VAL A 84 17.83 -5.55 18.44
CA VAL A 84 18.02 -6.66 19.37
C VAL A 84 18.03 -7.96 18.58
N TRP A 85 19.01 -8.81 18.85
CA TRP A 85 19.14 -10.13 18.24
C TRP A 85 19.73 -11.10 19.26
N ASN A 86 19.57 -12.40 18.99
CA ASN A 86 20.22 -13.45 19.75
C ASN A 86 21.50 -13.91 19.04
N GLU A 87 22.54 -14.18 19.82
CA GLU A 87 23.79 -14.72 19.30
C GLU A 87 24.30 -15.80 20.26
N TYR A 88 24.89 -16.87 19.72
CA TYR A 88 25.56 -17.88 20.52
C TYR A 88 26.95 -17.38 20.93
N ASP A 89 27.23 -17.37 22.23
CA ASP A 89 28.57 -17.10 22.75
C ASP A 89 29.52 -18.28 22.44
N ASP A 90 30.84 -18.12 22.67
CA ASP A 90 31.88 -19.14 22.44
C ASP A 90 31.59 -20.48 23.15
N ASN A 91 30.72 -20.45 24.17
CA ASN A 91 30.26 -21.61 24.92
C ASN A 91 28.93 -22.22 24.42
N LEU A 92 28.46 -21.84 23.22
CA LEU A 92 27.15 -22.23 22.65
C LEU A 92 25.95 -21.83 23.53
N VAL A 93 26.11 -20.78 24.33
CA VAL A 93 25.03 -20.23 25.15
C VAL A 93 24.41 -19.05 24.40
N LEU A 94 23.10 -19.13 24.14
CA LEU A 94 22.35 -18.05 23.52
C LEU A 94 22.35 -16.82 24.44
N ARG A 95 22.80 -15.68 23.92
CA ARG A 95 22.76 -14.38 24.60
C ARG A 95 22.10 -13.34 23.72
N GLU A 96 21.25 -12.53 24.34
CA GLU A 96 20.70 -11.34 23.69
C GLU A 96 21.79 -10.28 23.57
N LYS A 97 21.98 -9.76 22.37
CA LYS A 97 22.80 -8.57 22.10
C LYS A 97 21.91 -7.45 21.59
N PHE A 98 22.38 -6.23 21.80
CA PHE A 98 21.70 -5.04 21.30
C PHE A 98 22.69 -4.03 20.73
N ALA A 99 22.22 -3.24 19.77
CA ALA A 99 22.95 -2.12 19.21
C ALA A 99 21.99 -0.97 18.90
N TYR A 100 22.49 0.26 19.00
CA TYR A 100 21.72 1.42 18.54
C TYR A 100 21.83 1.54 17.04
N ALA A 101 20.73 1.89 16.38
CA ALA A 101 20.68 2.04 14.94
C ALA A 101 19.77 3.21 14.53
N THR A 102 19.88 3.63 13.28
CA THR A 102 19.05 4.67 12.66
C THR A 102 18.44 4.14 11.39
N CYS A 103 17.13 4.34 11.21
CA CYS A 103 16.42 3.99 9.98
C CYS A 103 16.30 5.20 9.05
N ASP A 104 16.38 4.96 7.75
CA ASP A 104 16.18 5.97 6.68
C ASP A 104 14.70 6.19 6.31
N VAL A 105 13.76 5.56 7.02
CA VAL A 105 12.32 5.62 6.76
C VAL A 105 11.62 6.54 7.77
N PRO A 106 10.68 7.40 7.34
CA PRO A 106 9.87 8.20 8.24
C PRO A 106 9.06 7.35 9.23
N ARG A 107 8.92 7.83 10.47
CA ARG A 107 8.16 7.16 11.54
C ARG A 107 6.74 6.78 11.14
N GLU A 108 6.07 7.61 10.34
CA GLU A 108 4.70 7.34 9.87
C GLU A 108 4.62 6.07 9.04
N VAL A 109 5.64 5.83 8.21
CA VAL A 109 5.74 4.61 7.40
C VAL A 109 6.07 3.41 8.30
N LEU A 110 6.96 3.57 9.28
CA LEU A 110 7.26 2.52 10.24
C LEU A 110 6.03 2.08 11.05
N LEU A 111 5.16 3.01 11.43
CA LEU A 111 3.87 2.70 12.08
C LEU A 111 2.95 1.87 11.18
N ASN A 112 2.99 2.11 9.88
CA ASN A 112 2.19 1.35 8.92
C ASN A 112 2.70 -0.09 8.78
N LEU A 113 4.01 -0.28 8.86
CA LEU A 113 4.67 -1.59 8.75
C LEU A 113 4.46 -2.50 9.97
N LEU A 114 3.85 -2.00 11.06
CA LEU A 114 3.46 -2.81 12.22
C LEU A 114 2.30 -3.76 11.96
N ASP A 115 1.53 -3.55 10.90
CA ASP A 115 0.43 -4.46 10.58
C ASP A 115 1.01 -5.78 10.05
N GLU A 116 1.33 -6.71 10.95
CA GLU A 116 1.85 -8.05 10.64
C GLU A 116 0.90 -8.83 9.72
N LYS A 117 -0.39 -8.47 9.71
CA LYS A 117 -1.33 -9.07 8.76
C LYS A 117 -1.07 -8.60 7.36
N ALA A 118 -0.49 -7.41 7.16
CA ALA A 118 -0.28 -6.80 5.85
C ALA A 118 1.17 -6.83 5.36
N PHE A 119 2.13 -6.73 6.29
CA PHE A 119 3.55 -6.60 5.98
C PHE A 119 4.37 -7.68 6.67
N CYS A 120 5.39 -8.14 5.95
CA CYS A 120 6.46 -8.96 6.49
C CYS A 120 7.78 -8.25 6.16
N ILE A 121 8.62 -8.03 7.18
CA ILE A 121 9.94 -7.43 6.98
C ILE A 121 10.97 -8.53 7.08
N VAL A 122 11.86 -8.57 6.10
CA VAL A 122 12.83 -9.65 5.94
C VAL A 122 14.24 -9.07 5.83
N LEU A 123 15.17 -9.61 6.61
CA LEU A 123 16.60 -9.39 6.43
C LEU A 123 17.17 -10.53 5.58
N ASN A 124 17.75 -10.19 4.43
CA ASN A 124 18.53 -11.13 3.64
C ASN A 124 19.99 -11.09 4.14
N PRO A 125 20.62 -12.23 4.48
CA PRO A 125 22.03 -12.26 4.88
C PRO A 125 22.98 -11.61 3.86
N ALA A 126 22.68 -11.70 2.56
CA ALA A 126 23.46 -11.05 1.51
C ALA A 126 23.40 -9.52 1.54
N ASN A 127 22.39 -8.96 2.21
CA ASN A 127 22.13 -7.54 2.33
C ASN A 127 22.76 -6.92 3.60
N VAL A 128 23.58 -7.69 4.32
CA VAL A 128 24.37 -7.21 5.47
C VAL A 128 25.68 -6.65 4.96
N GLN A 129 25.80 -5.32 4.98
CA GLN A 129 27.05 -4.66 4.59
C GLN A 129 27.92 -4.41 5.83
N LEU A 130 28.79 -5.38 6.12
CA LEU A 130 29.69 -5.34 7.28
C LEU A 130 30.62 -4.11 7.28
N ALA A 131 31.06 -3.65 6.09
CA ALA A 131 31.96 -2.50 5.97
C ALA A 131 31.30 -1.15 6.30
N SER A 132 29.98 -1.04 6.15
CA SER A 132 29.21 0.19 6.37
C SER A 132 28.28 0.08 7.58
N SER A 133 28.34 -1.01 8.34
CA SER A 133 27.42 -1.33 9.43
C SER A 133 25.94 -1.10 9.08
N THR A 134 25.59 -1.39 7.83
CA THR A 134 24.24 -1.11 7.28
C THR A 134 23.54 -2.42 6.96
N LEU A 135 22.31 -2.55 7.44
CA LEU A 135 21.39 -3.64 7.13
C LEU A 135 20.34 -3.15 6.15
N ILE A 136 20.17 -3.82 5.00
CA ILE A 136 19.07 -3.52 4.09
C ILE A 136 17.92 -4.49 4.37
N LEU A 137 16.82 -3.94 4.88
CA LEU A 137 15.59 -4.66 5.17
C LEU A 137 14.65 -4.61 3.97
N GLU A 138 14.11 -5.76 3.60
CA GLU A 138 13.15 -5.89 2.52
C GLU A 138 11.72 -5.95 3.09
N VAL A 139 10.82 -5.15 2.54
CA VAL A 139 9.40 -5.13 2.94
C VAL A 139 8.59 -5.91 1.92
N TYR A 140 7.87 -6.92 2.39
CA TYR A 140 7.00 -7.78 1.60
C TYR A 140 5.54 -7.60 2.00
N LEU A 141 4.65 -7.68 1.00
CA LEU A 141 3.21 -7.79 1.24
C LEU A 141 2.86 -9.25 1.56
N THR A 142 1.96 -9.44 2.51
CA THR A 142 1.38 -10.75 2.81
C THR A 142 0.17 -11.03 1.91
N ASP A 143 -0.23 -12.29 1.82
CA ASP A 143 -1.42 -12.69 1.04
C ASP A 143 -2.72 -12.06 1.56
N ASN A 144 -2.80 -11.68 2.85
CA ASN A 144 -4.01 -11.13 3.45
C ASN A 144 -4.37 -9.73 2.94
N VAL A 145 -3.43 -9.01 2.31
CA VAL A 145 -3.72 -7.68 1.73
C VAL A 145 -4.42 -7.79 0.38
N PHE A 146 -4.34 -8.96 -0.26
CA PHE A 146 -4.96 -9.20 -1.54
C PHE A 146 -6.42 -9.58 -1.35
N LEU A 147 -7.29 -8.81 -1.99
CA LEU A 147 -8.73 -9.06 -1.98
C LEU A 147 -9.15 -9.69 -3.30
N SER A 148 -10.05 -10.66 -3.22
CA SER A 148 -10.78 -11.18 -4.37
C SER A 148 -12.12 -10.45 -4.43
N LEU A 149 -12.33 -9.62 -5.46
CA LEU A 149 -13.62 -8.93 -5.66
C LEU A 149 -14.49 -9.72 -6.63
N LYS A 150 -15.80 -9.60 -6.45
CA LYS A 150 -16.80 -10.10 -7.41
C LYS A 150 -17.01 -9.11 -8.55
N SER A 151 -16.75 -7.81 -8.32
CA SER A 151 -16.88 -6.76 -9.33
C SER A 151 -15.79 -5.68 -9.16
N PRO A 152 -15.36 -5.00 -10.24
CA PRO A 152 -14.28 -4.00 -10.18
C PRO A 152 -14.61 -2.78 -9.31
N SER A 153 -15.91 -2.47 -9.18
CA SER A 153 -16.45 -1.34 -8.43
C SER A 153 -16.85 -1.70 -7.00
N GLU A 154 -16.55 -2.91 -6.53
CA GLU A 154 -16.84 -3.32 -5.16
C GLU A 154 -16.02 -2.48 -4.18
N ILE A 155 -16.71 -1.69 -3.37
CA ILE A 155 -16.06 -0.83 -2.39
C ILE A 155 -15.89 -1.62 -1.10
N LEU A 156 -14.65 -2.00 -0.80
CA LEU A 156 -14.31 -2.67 0.45
C LEU A 156 -13.65 -1.67 1.41
N PHE A 157 -14.41 -1.25 2.41
CA PHE A 157 -13.89 -0.43 3.51
C PHE A 157 -13.28 -1.34 4.57
N SER A 158 -11.98 -1.63 4.48
CA SER A 158 -11.23 -2.27 5.57
C SER A 158 -10.49 -1.23 6.41
N ARG A 159 -10.44 -1.43 7.74
CA ARG A 159 -9.69 -0.54 8.65
C ARG A 159 -8.18 -0.65 8.50
N SER A 160 -7.66 -1.75 7.91
CA SER A 160 -6.22 -1.98 7.65
C SER A 160 -5.69 -1.14 6.48
N VAL A 161 -6.58 -0.59 5.66
CA VAL A 161 -6.29 0.20 4.44
C VAL A 161 -5.39 1.40 4.69
N LYS A 162 -5.58 2.13 5.80
CA LYS A 162 -4.81 3.36 6.07
C LYS A 162 -3.31 3.10 6.18
N ASN A 163 -2.95 1.94 6.74
CA ASN A 163 -1.55 1.57 6.91
C ASN A 163 -0.92 1.22 5.55
N VAL A 164 -1.63 0.45 4.74
CA VAL A 164 -1.17 0.05 3.40
C VAL A 164 -0.84 1.28 2.53
N ASN A 165 -1.71 2.29 2.56
CA ASN A 165 -1.57 3.49 1.74
C ASN A 165 -0.28 4.26 2.01
N GLY A 166 0.09 4.45 3.29
CA GLY A 166 1.28 5.20 3.63
C GLY A 166 2.57 4.47 3.23
N ALA A 167 2.59 3.13 3.33
CA ALA A 167 3.71 2.34 2.84
C ALA A 167 3.81 2.38 1.31
N VAL A 168 2.68 2.21 0.61
CA VAL A 168 2.63 2.27 -0.87
C VAL A 168 3.06 3.64 -1.40
N LYS A 169 2.60 4.73 -0.76
CA LYS A 169 3.03 6.09 -1.10
C LYS A 169 4.54 6.25 -0.98
N HIS A 170 5.14 5.73 0.09
CA HIS A 170 6.58 5.86 0.31
C HIS A 170 7.40 5.02 -0.68
N PHE A 171 7.09 3.73 -0.83
CA PHE A 171 7.93 2.80 -1.62
C PHE A 171 7.64 2.80 -3.12
N LYS A 172 6.42 3.15 -3.54
CA LYS A 172 6.00 3.12 -4.97
C LYS A 172 5.58 4.49 -5.50
N ASN A 173 5.64 5.54 -4.68
CA ASN A 173 5.26 6.91 -5.05
C ASN A 173 3.82 7.02 -5.63
N VAL A 174 2.90 6.18 -5.14
CA VAL A 174 1.48 6.24 -5.54
C VAL A 174 0.69 7.00 -4.49
N GLU A 175 0.06 8.09 -4.91
CA GLU A 175 -0.79 8.88 -4.03
C GLU A 175 -2.11 8.16 -3.77
N TYR A 176 -2.41 7.95 -2.50
CA TYR A 176 -3.74 7.58 -2.05
C TYR A 176 -4.66 8.79 -2.11
N VAL A 177 -5.83 8.61 -2.71
CA VAL A 177 -6.86 9.66 -2.77
C VAL A 177 -7.83 9.40 -1.64
N ASP A 178 -7.71 10.18 -0.56
CA ASP A 178 -8.68 10.11 0.52
C ASP A 178 -10.02 10.68 0.04
N LEU A 179 -11.01 9.80 -0.10
CA LEU A 179 -12.37 10.18 -0.45
C LEU A 179 -13.09 10.86 0.74
N GLU A 180 -12.55 10.79 1.96
CA GLU A 180 -13.10 11.50 3.12
C GLU A 180 -12.76 12.99 3.15
N ASP A 181 -11.76 13.43 2.38
CA ASP A 181 -11.58 14.85 2.10
C ASP A 181 -12.72 15.29 1.18
N ARG A 182 -13.80 15.70 1.84
CA ARG A 182 -15.00 16.32 1.28
C ARG A 182 -14.58 17.59 0.55
N LEU A 183 -14.06 17.46 -0.66
CA LEU A 183 -14.12 18.54 -1.64
C LEU A 183 -15.57 19.00 -1.67
N CYS A 184 -15.76 20.33 -1.61
CA CYS A 184 -17.08 20.92 -1.76
C CYS A 184 -17.71 20.30 -3.02
N PRO A 185 -18.89 19.67 -2.95
CA PRO A 185 -19.47 18.92 -4.07
C PRO A 185 -19.46 19.70 -5.39
N LYS A 186 -19.59 21.03 -5.31
CA LYS A 186 -19.50 21.96 -6.44
C LYS A 186 -18.14 21.93 -7.15
N GLN A 187 -17.02 21.92 -6.42
CA GLN A 187 -15.68 21.91 -7.00
C GLN A 187 -15.37 20.57 -7.68
N SER A 188 -15.83 19.46 -7.10
CA SER A 188 -15.71 18.13 -7.72
C SER A 188 -16.54 18.03 -9.00
N MET A 189 -17.77 18.56 -8.99
CA MET A 189 -18.62 18.62 -10.18
C MET A 189 -17.98 19.43 -11.32
N LEU A 190 -17.38 20.58 -11.00
CA LEU A 190 -16.71 21.41 -12.02
C LEU A 190 -15.50 20.70 -12.64
N LYS A 191 -14.69 19.98 -11.84
CA LYS A 191 -13.57 19.17 -12.37
C LYS A 191 -14.05 18.02 -13.25
N ILE A 192 -15.18 17.39 -12.90
CA ILE A 192 -15.79 16.35 -13.73
C ILE A 192 -16.26 16.95 -15.05
N LEU A 193 -16.96 18.08 -15.01
CA LEU A 193 -17.43 18.78 -16.21
C LEU A 193 -16.27 19.19 -17.12
N ASP A 194 -15.19 19.75 -16.55
CA ASP A 194 -13.99 20.13 -17.29
C ASP A 194 -13.33 18.91 -17.96
N ASN A 195 -13.19 17.80 -17.23
CA ASN A 195 -12.69 16.55 -17.82
C ASN A 195 -13.59 15.99 -18.93
N ILE A 196 -14.92 16.07 -18.76
CA ILE A 196 -15.87 15.64 -19.79
C ILE A 196 -15.73 16.52 -21.04
N GLN A 197 -15.68 17.85 -20.86
CA GLN A 197 -15.51 18.81 -21.94
C GLN A 197 -14.18 18.62 -22.69
N ASN A 198 -13.09 18.34 -21.96
CA ASN A 198 -11.77 18.10 -22.55
C ASN A 198 -11.63 16.70 -23.19
N SER A 199 -12.46 15.73 -22.79
CA SER A 199 -12.53 14.42 -23.44
C SER A 199 -13.29 14.44 -24.76
N PHE A 200 -14.01 15.52 -25.03
CA PHE A 200 -14.72 15.76 -26.28
C PHE A 200 -13.72 16.21 -27.35
N ASP A 201 -13.52 15.39 -28.39
CA ASP A 201 -12.69 15.75 -29.55
C ASP A 201 -13.58 16.31 -30.66
N PRO A 202 -13.70 17.64 -30.80
CA PRO A 202 -14.56 18.26 -31.81
C PRO A 202 -14.08 18.02 -33.24
N LYS A 203 -12.87 17.46 -33.44
CA LYS A 203 -12.30 17.23 -34.77
C LYS A 203 -12.67 15.88 -35.37
N ASN A 204 -13.28 14.99 -34.60
CA ASN A 204 -13.87 13.76 -35.13
C ASN A 204 -15.27 14.05 -35.70
N GLU A 205 -15.31 14.72 -36.85
CA GLU A 205 -16.54 14.88 -37.65
C GLU A 205 -16.98 13.53 -38.22
N LEU A 206 -17.78 12.80 -37.45
CA LEU A 206 -18.39 11.56 -37.90
C LEU A 206 -19.82 11.87 -38.35
N GLN A 207 -20.02 11.82 -39.67
CA GLN A 207 -21.33 11.91 -40.26
C GLN A 207 -22.08 10.59 -40.08
N ILE A 208 -23.00 10.56 -39.11
CA ILE A 208 -23.93 9.44 -38.94
C ILE A 208 -25.09 9.64 -39.90
N PHE A 209 -25.15 8.83 -40.95
CA PHE A 209 -26.30 8.74 -41.84
C PHE A 209 -26.94 7.37 -41.75
N SER A 210 -28.24 7.34 -41.46
CA SER A 210 -29.08 6.16 -41.59
C SER A 210 -30.27 6.52 -42.48
N GLN A 211 -30.60 5.62 -43.41
CA GLN A 211 -31.76 5.77 -44.29
C GLN A 211 -33.10 5.83 -43.53
N TYR A 212 -33.10 5.37 -42.27
CA TYR A 212 -34.27 5.40 -41.39
C TYR A 212 -34.32 6.64 -40.49
N LEU A 213 -33.28 7.48 -40.50
CA LEU A 213 -33.20 8.69 -39.70
C LEU A 213 -33.72 9.88 -40.51
N ILE A 214 -34.99 10.23 -40.27
CA ILE A 214 -35.68 11.35 -40.93
C ILE A 214 -35.14 12.73 -40.50
N PRO A 215 -34.91 13.02 -39.19
CA PRO A 215 -34.41 14.34 -38.79
C PRO A 215 -32.90 14.50 -39.07
N ARG A 216 -32.49 15.71 -39.44
CA ARG A 216 -31.07 16.08 -39.52
C ARG A 216 -30.52 16.33 -38.11
N LEU A 217 -29.51 15.57 -37.72
CA LEU A 217 -28.83 15.76 -36.44
C LEU A 217 -27.96 17.02 -36.46
N ARG A 218 -27.99 17.79 -35.38
CA ARG A 218 -26.98 18.82 -35.10
C ARG A 218 -25.64 18.15 -34.84
N HIS A 219 -24.55 18.90 -35.00
CA HIS A 219 -23.19 18.36 -34.86
C HIS A 219 -22.97 17.59 -33.54
N TYR A 220 -23.35 18.18 -32.39
CA TYR A 220 -23.23 17.51 -31.09
C TYR A 220 -24.12 16.26 -30.96
N GLN A 221 -25.31 16.26 -31.59
CA GLN A 221 -26.22 15.11 -31.59
C GLN A 221 -25.63 13.94 -32.37
N SER A 222 -24.98 14.20 -33.52
CA SER A 222 -24.25 13.17 -34.28
C SER A 222 -23.13 12.56 -33.46
N GLN A 223 -22.37 13.36 -32.74
CA GLN A 223 -21.30 12.85 -31.87
C GLN A 223 -21.84 12.03 -30.68
N ALA A 224 -22.94 12.49 -30.07
CA ALA A 224 -23.62 11.77 -29.00
C ALA A 224 -24.11 10.39 -29.47
N VAL A 225 -24.75 10.31 -30.64
CA VAL A 225 -25.18 9.04 -31.24
C VAL A 225 -23.98 8.15 -31.55
N HIS A 226 -22.88 8.73 -32.04
CA HIS A 226 -21.64 7.97 -32.28
C HIS A 226 -21.09 7.34 -31.00
N TRP A 227 -21.04 8.13 -29.94
CA TRP A 227 -20.60 7.66 -28.63
C TRP A 227 -21.52 6.58 -28.08
N MET A 228 -22.84 6.74 -28.21
CA MET A 228 -23.85 5.74 -27.80
C MET A 228 -23.65 4.42 -28.53
N LEU A 229 -23.51 4.44 -29.86
CA LEU A 229 -23.24 3.23 -30.66
C LEU A 229 -21.95 2.55 -30.20
N ARG A 230 -20.88 3.32 -29.94
CA ARG A 230 -19.64 2.80 -29.36
C ARG A 230 -19.81 2.20 -27.95
N GLN A 231 -20.78 2.67 -27.15
CA GLN A 231 -21.07 2.06 -25.85
C GLN A 231 -21.79 0.70 -25.99
N GLU A 232 -22.52 0.51 -27.09
CA GLU A 232 -23.27 -0.72 -27.38
C GLU A 232 -22.40 -1.78 -28.09
N GLU A 233 -21.22 -1.41 -28.59
CA GLU A 233 -20.25 -2.36 -29.14
C GLU A 233 -19.51 -3.13 -28.02
N VAL A 234 -19.67 -4.46 -28.01
CA VAL A 234 -19.12 -5.42 -27.01
C VAL A 234 -17.58 -5.41 -26.88
N ARG A 235 -16.84 -4.63 -27.68
CA ARG A 235 -15.47 -5.00 -28.09
C ARG A 235 -14.31 -4.33 -27.36
N VAL A 236 -14.49 -3.63 -26.26
CA VAL A 236 -13.33 -2.99 -25.60
C VAL A 236 -13.16 -3.49 -24.18
N HIS A 237 -12.39 -4.56 -24.03
CA HIS A 237 -11.63 -4.77 -22.81
C HIS A 237 -10.62 -3.62 -22.71
N THR A 238 -10.86 -2.68 -21.82
CA THR A 238 -9.88 -1.65 -21.51
C THR A 238 -8.75 -2.31 -20.76
N LYS A 239 -7.59 -2.48 -21.42
CA LYS A 239 -6.32 -2.74 -20.72
C LYS A 239 -6.10 -1.53 -19.82
N ASN A 240 -6.04 -1.74 -18.51
CA ASN A 240 -5.97 -0.74 -17.44
C ASN A 240 -7.32 -0.07 -17.09
N HIS A 241 -8.03 -0.68 -16.14
CA HIS A 241 -9.21 -0.07 -15.54
C HIS A 241 -8.82 1.21 -14.74
N PRO A 242 -9.44 2.39 -14.96
CA PRO A 242 -9.00 3.68 -14.38
C PRO A 242 -8.93 3.77 -12.85
N LEU A 243 -9.61 2.85 -12.18
CA LEU A 243 -9.58 2.72 -10.72
C LEU A 243 -8.28 2.08 -10.21
N TYR A 244 -7.63 1.24 -11.01
CA TYR A 244 -6.48 0.47 -10.57
C TYR A 244 -5.19 1.08 -11.13
N THR A 245 -4.17 1.11 -10.28
CA THR A 245 -2.79 1.43 -10.66
C THR A 245 -2.02 0.12 -10.71
N GLN A 246 -1.50 -0.22 -11.89
CA GLN A 246 -0.62 -1.38 -12.03
C GLN A 246 0.71 -1.06 -11.33
N LEU A 247 1.14 -1.94 -10.43
CA LEU A 247 2.44 -1.90 -9.79
C LEU A 247 3.24 -3.11 -10.24
N GLU A 248 4.47 -2.86 -10.66
CA GLU A 248 5.44 -3.90 -10.95
C GLU A 248 6.34 -4.10 -9.73
N LEU A 249 6.44 -5.36 -9.29
CA LEU A 249 7.28 -5.79 -8.17
C LEU A 249 8.56 -6.46 -8.69
N LYS A 250 9.17 -7.37 -7.92
CA LYS A 250 10.29 -8.18 -8.40
C LYS A 250 9.82 -9.13 -9.52
N GLU A 251 10.74 -9.44 -10.45
CA GLU A 251 10.59 -10.50 -11.46
C GLU A 251 9.33 -10.41 -12.36
N ASN A 252 8.94 -9.20 -12.76
CA ASN A 252 7.76 -8.93 -13.60
C ASN A 252 6.41 -9.35 -12.98
N THR A 253 6.35 -9.59 -11.67
CA THR A 253 5.08 -9.81 -10.98
C THR A 253 4.29 -8.52 -10.93
N LYS A 254 3.13 -8.52 -11.59
CA LYS A 254 2.22 -7.38 -11.64
C LYS A 254 1.12 -7.55 -10.61
N ILE A 255 0.90 -6.50 -9.82
CA ILE A 255 -0.23 -6.40 -8.92
C ILE A 255 -1.00 -5.12 -9.20
N TYR A 256 -2.27 -5.07 -8.79
CA TYR A 256 -3.15 -3.94 -9.06
C TYR A 256 -3.58 -3.30 -7.76
N TYR A 257 -3.21 -2.04 -7.56
CA TYR A 257 -3.54 -1.26 -6.39
C TYR A 257 -4.71 -0.32 -6.67
N GLN A 258 -5.76 -0.41 -5.87
CA GLN A 258 -6.92 0.46 -5.96
C GLN A 258 -6.69 1.72 -5.11
N LYS A 259 -6.24 2.82 -5.72
CA LYS A 259 -5.86 4.07 -5.04
C LYS A 259 -6.97 4.77 -4.24
N TYR A 260 -8.23 4.42 -4.48
CA TYR A 260 -9.38 4.98 -3.74
C TYR A 260 -9.83 4.10 -2.57
N GLY A 261 -9.60 2.80 -2.67
CA GLY A 261 -9.97 1.82 -1.65
C GLY A 261 -8.79 1.33 -0.81
N GLY A 262 -7.57 1.59 -1.26
CA GLY A 262 -6.30 1.26 -0.63
C GLY A 262 -6.09 -0.24 -0.35
N PHE A 263 -6.43 -1.08 -1.33
CA PHE A 263 -6.22 -2.52 -1.29
C PHE A 263 -5.58 -3.03 -2.58
N PHE A 264 -5.07 -4.27 -2.56
CA PHE A 264 -4.48 -4.92 -3.73
C PHE A 264 -5.34 -6.03 -4.29
N VAL A 265 -5.16 -6.28 -5.58
CA VAL A 265 -5.71 -7.42 -6.32
C VAL A 265 -4.58 -8.05 -7.14
N LYS A 266 -4.51 -9.37 -7.18
CA LYS A 266 -3.48 -10.11 -7.94
C LYS A 266 -3.73 -10.08 -9.44
N GLU A 267 -5.00 -10.15 -9.84
CA GLU A 267 -5.39 -10.20 -11.25
C GLU A 267 -5.88 -8.83 -11.73
N GLU A 268 -5.65 -8.56 -13.02
CA GLU A 268 -6.18 -7.36 -13.66
C GLU A 268 -7.69 -7.49 -13.76
N TYR A 269 -8.43 -6.49 -13.29
CA TYR A 269 -9.85 -6.41 -13.60
C TYR A 269 -10.05 -6.01 -15.06
N THR A 270 -10.14 -7.02 -15.93
CA THR A 270 -10.61 -6.87 -17.31
C THR A 270 -12.13 -7.02 -17.35
N ALA A 271 -12.86 -6.14 -16.66
CA ALA A 271 -14.31 -6.10 -16.89
C ALA A 271 -14.56 -5.56 -18.30
N GLY A 272 -15.38 -6.27 -19.07
CA GLY A 272 -15.97 -5.69 -20.28
C GLY A 272 -16.72 -4.43 -19.88
N LYS A 273 -16.53 -3.36 -20.64
CA LYS A 273 -17.32 -2.15 -20.46
C LYS A 273 -18.82 -2.53 -20.49
N PRO A 274 -19.63 -2.12 -19.51
CA PRO A 274 -21.05 -2.41 -19.54
C PRO A 274 -21.65 -1.81 -20.82
N LEU A 275 -22.60 -2.53 -21.42
CA LEU A 275 -23.30 -2.04 -22.60
C LEU A 275 -24.12 -0.80 -22.26
N GLY A 276 -24.01 0.22 -23.11
CA GLY A 276 -24.68 1.50 -22.92
C GLY A 276 -23.93 2.42 -21.94
N GLY A 277 -24.64 3.44 -21.45
CA GLY A 277 -24.06 4.45 -20.57
C GLY A 277 -25.06 5.53 -20.18
N ILE A 278 -24.59 6.52 -19.45
CA ILE A 278 -25.40 7.69 -19.06
C ILE A 278 -25.04 8.83 -20.01
N LEU A 279 -26.01 9.26 -20.81
CA LEU A 279 -25.93 10.51 -21.57
C LEU A 279 -26.51 11.61 -20.70
N ALA A 280 -25.65 12.47 -20.17
CA ALA A 280 -26.02 13.63 -19.37
C ALA A 280 -25.67 14.89 -20.16
N ASP A 281 -26.67 15.68 -20.51
CA ASP A 281 -26.52 16.94 -21.25
C ASP A 281 -27.39 18.02 -20.61
N GLU A 282 -27.04 19.28 -20.84
CA GLU A 282 -27.91 20.40 -20.47
C GLU A 282 -29.18 20.36 -21.34
N MET A 283 -30.32 20.71 -20.75
CA MET A 283 -31.60 20.69 -21.47
C MET A 283 -31.62 21.81 -22.54
N GLY A 284 -31.56 21.45 -23.83
CA GLY A 284 -31.67 22.39 -24.97
C GLY A 284 -30.95 21.92 -26.23
#